data_AF-A0A8T4DQ65-F1
#
_entry.id   AF-A0A8T4DQ65-F1
#
_cell.length_a   1.000
_cell.length_b   1.000
_cell.length_c   1.000
_cell.angle_alpha   90.00
_cell.angle_beta   90.00
_cell.angle_gamma   90.00
#
_symmetry.space_group_name_H-M   'P 1'
#
loop_
_entity.id
_entity.type
_entity.pdbx_description
1 polymer ?
#
loop_
_entity_poly.entity_id
_entity_poly.type
_entity_poly.pdbx_seq_one_letter_code
_entity_poly.pdbx_strand_id
1 'polypeptide(L)'
;MKMARFLLSKSRVLEQYDSIRSLGMISYSFKTNPIVGQLLEKETGCMFSVHFINELKLIKDKKRVWFLAQALREPLLKDLLAQGVDKFVVENKEDLDLLLRYIEEHDHKIELLLRMKLKENTIKTEKYYVFGMDSGAVNSELKVLKDNKNISMLGVHVHRKTQNVSEWDLVRELSELIDEDVFKVIGCVDIGGGLPVMYKNITDKVVPSVIKKITELKDWLSGKGVELMIEPGRYISGPSIRLETEIVGIHGSTIVVDASVYNASPDTLIVPVKLLVEGESETGKAYVLKGITPCSTDLFRYRVYFPPEKEFKVGDKIVFLNAGAYNFHTEFCELNKIETVIVD
;
A
#
# COMPACT_ATOMS: atom_id res chain seq x y z
N MET A 1 -27.86 1.87 -19.56
CA MET A 1 -26.97 2.84 -18.90
C MET A 1 -25.58 2.26 -18.91
N LYS A 2 -24.56 3.03 -19.32
CA LYS A 2 -23.18 2.62 -19.04
C LYS A 2 -22.98 2.78 -17.54
N MET A 3 -22.44 1.77 -16.89
CA MET A 3 -22.13 1.83 -15.46
C MET A 3 -20.73 2.39 -15.26
N ALA A 4 -20.53 3.10 -14.15
CA ALA A 4 -19.22 3.49 -13.66
C ALA A 4 -18.25 2.30 -13.70
N ARG A 5 -17.02 2.59 -14.07
CA ARG A 5 -15.96 1.58 -14.24
C ARG A 5 -14.59 2.13 -13.89
N PHE A 6 -13.76 1.25 -13.37
CA PHE A 6 -12.33 1.52 -13.25
C PHE A 6 -11.65 1.22 -14.57
N LEU A 7 -10.82 2.16 -15.03
CA LEU A 7 -9.96 2.03 -16.20
C LEU A 7 -8.52 1.86 -15.70
N LEU A 8 -8.03 0.62 -15.71
CA LEU A 8 -6.67 0.25 -15.31
C LEU A 8 -5.74 0.28 -16.52
N SER A 9 -4.70 1.11 -16.46
CA SER A 9 -3.67 1.22 -17.49
C SER A 9 -2.46 0.37 -17.12
N LYS A 10 -2.15 -0.66 -17.93
CA LYS A 10 -0.96 -1.51 -17.72
C LYS A 10 0.31 -0.69 -17.83
N SER A 11 0.38 0.18 -18.84
CA SER A 11 1.53 1.05 -19.07
C SER A 11 1.81 1.95 -17.87
N ARG A 12 0.78 2.54 -17.25
CA ARG A 12 0.94 3.32 -16.01
C ARG A 12 1.37 2.48 -14.80
N VAL A 13 0.91 1.23 -14.68
CA VAL A 13 1.42 0.34 -13.62
C VAL A 13 2.92 0.14 -13.77
N LEU A 14 3.39 -0.15 -14.98
CA LEU A 14 4.80 -0.40 -15.25
C LEU A 14 5.65 0.87 -15.11
N GLU A 15 5.14 2.03 -15.54
CA GLU A 15 5.81 3.32 -15.33
C GLU A 15 5.98 3.62 -13.82
N GLN A 16 4.94 3.40 -13.02
CA GLN A 16 5.00 3.61 -11.57
C GLN A 16 5.90 2.60 -10.86
N TYR A 17 5.99 1.37 -11.36
CA TYR A 17 6.94 0.38 -10.86
C TYR A 17 8.38 0.78 -11.22
N ASP A 18 8.62 1.14 -12.47
CA ASP A 18 9.95 1.48 -12.99
C ASP A 18 10.51 2.76 -12.35
N SER A 19 9.65 3.70 -11.94
CA SER A 19 10.08 4.92 -11.25
C SER A 19 10.66 4.69 -9.86
N ILE A 20 10.41 3.52 -9.24
CA ILE A 20 10.89 3.18 -7.89
C ILE A 20 11.71 1.89 -7.81
N ARG A 21 11.78 1.07 -8.87
CA ARG A 21 12.54 -0.20 -8.84
C ARG A 21 14.03 -0.01 -8.52
N SER A 22 14.59 1.17 -8.75
CA SER A 22 15.97 1.49 -8.40
C SER A 22 16.17 1.81 -6.91
N LEU A 23 15.09 2.01 -6.15
CA LEU A 23 15.16 2.35 -4.72
C LEU A 23 15.46 1.12 -3.84
N GLY A 24 15.19 -0.09 -4.31
CA GLY A 24 15.40 -1.31 -3.55
C GLY A 24 14.57 -2.46 -4.12
N MET A 25 14.51 -3.57 -3.40
CA MET A 25 13.55 -4.62 -3.67
C MET A 25 12.12 -4.09 -3.50
N ILE A 26 11.27 -4.41 -4.46
CA ILE A 26 9.86 -3.99 -4.43
C ILE A 26 9.02 -5.16 -3.97
N SER A 27 8.30 -5.01 -2.86
CA SER A 27 7.26 -5.95 -2.43
C SER A 27 5.89 -5.31 -2.52
N TYR A 28 5.14 -5.53 -3.61
CA TYR A 28 3.85 -4.85 -3.79
C TYR A 28 2.87 -5.21 -2.66
N SER A 29 2.30 -4.20 -2.00
CA SER A 29 1.32 -4.42 -0.93
C SER A 29 -0.02 -4.87 -1.51
N PHE A 30 -0.22 -6.19 -1.55
CA PHE A 30 -1.22 -6.86 -2.38
C PHE A 30 -2.67 -6.46 -2.04
N LYS A 31 -2.94 -6.21 -0.75
CA LYS A 31 -4.21 -5.71 -0.21
C LYS A 31 -4.71 -4.42 -0.86
N THR A 32 -3.81 -3.65 -1.49
CA THR A 32 -4.14 -2.36 -2.08
C THR A 32 -4.99 -2.53 -3.33
N ASN A 33 -4.59 -3.40 -4.26
CA ASN A 33 -5.34 -3.72 -5.46
C ASN A 33 -4.84 -5.05 -6.07
N PRO A 34 -5.57 -6.17 -5.86
CA PRO A 34 -5.14 -7.49 -6.35
C PRO A 34 -4.99 -7.59 -7.87
N ILE A 35 -5.77 -6.83 -8.65
CA ILE A 35 -5.68 -6.85 -10.13
C ILE A 35 -4.35 -6.25 -10.58
N VAL A 36 -3.91 -5.16 -9.93
CA VAL A 36 -2.58 -4.57 -10.16
C VAL A 36 -1.48 -5.55 -9.74
N GLY A 37 -1.64 -6.24 -8.60
CA GLY A 37 -0.71 -7.28 -8.15
C GLY A 37 -0.55 -8.41 -9.18
N GLN A 38 -1.64 -8.91 -9.76
CA GLN A 38 -1.60 -9.94 -10.81
C GLN A 38 -0.94 -9.47 -12.10
N LEU A 39 -1.03 -8.18 -12.42
CA LEU A 39 -0.35 -7.59 -13.57
C LEU A 39 1.15 -7.46 -13.28
N LEU A 40 1.53 -6.95 -12.11
CA LEU A 40 2.93 -6.91 -11.68
C LEU A 40 3.57 -8.30 -11.64
N GLU A 41 2.83 -9.33 -11.23
CA GLU A 41 3.33 -10.71 -11.22
C GLU A 41 3.74 -11.18 -12.62
N LYS A 42 2.92 -10.87 -13.64
CA LYS A 42 3.16 -11.28 -15.03
C LYS A 42 4.30 -10.51 -15.70
N GLU A 43 4.45 -9.23 -15.35
CA GLU A 43 5.27 -8.30 -16.12
C GLU A 43 6.58 -7.92 -15.42
N THR A 44 6.74 -8.25 -14.13
CA THR A 44 7.88 -7.82 -13.32
C THR A 44 8.38 -8.94 -12.41
N GLY A 45 9.55 -8.72 -11.80
CA GLY A 45 10.12 -9.58 -10.76
C GLY A 45 9.79 -9.16 -9.32
N CYS A 46 8.81 -8.27 -9.09
CA CYS A 46 8.52 -7.78 -7.74
C CYS A 46 8.06 -8.89 -6.78
N MET A 47 8.28 -8.70 -5.50
CA MET A 47 7.70 -9.53 -4.43
C MET A 47 6.28 -9.04 -4.09
N PHE A 48 5.61 -9.72 -3.17
CA PHE A 48 4.26 -9.39 -2.72
C PHE A 48 4.15 -9.48 -1.19
N SER A 49 3.75 -8.38 -0.57
CA SER A 49 3.41 -8.35 0.85
C SER A 49 1.94 -8.72 1.03
N VAL A 50 1.70 -9.85 1.69
CA VAL A 50 0.39 -10.48 1.84
C VAL A 50 0.06 -10.64 3.32
N HIS A 51 -1.18 -10.34 3.70
CA HIS A 51 -1.63 -10.45 5.09
C HIS A 51 -2.59 -11.61 5.32
N PHE A 52 -3.31 -12.03 4.27
CA PHE A 52 -4.33 -13.07 4.39
C PHE A 52 -4.12 -14.19 3.38
N ILE A 53 -4.24 -15.43 3.86
CA ILE A 53 -4.10 -16.64 3.04
C ILE A 53 -5.02 -16.64 1.80
N ASN A 54 -6.19 -16.01 1.88
CA ASN A 54 -7.12 -15.92 0.75
C ASN A 54 -6.53 -15.14 -0.44
N GLU A 55 -5.63 -14.18 -0.21
CA GLU A 55 -4.96 -13.43 -1.27
C GLU A 55 -4.03 -14.33 -2.09
N LEU A 56 -3.50 -15.40 -1.49
CA LEU A 56 -2.62 -16.35 -2.16
C LEU A 56 -3.29 -17.05 -3.34
N LYS A 57 -4.62 -17.19 -3.34
CA LYS A 57 -5.38 -17.75 -4.47
C LYS A 57 -5.19 -16.94 -5.76
N LEU A 58 -4.83 -15.67 -5.64
CA LEU A 58 -4.68 -14.74 -6.76
C LEU A 58 -3.25 -14.59 -7.25
N ILE A 59 -2.27 -15.03 -6.46
CA ILE A 59 -0.84 -15.04 -6.81
C ILE A 59 -0.54 -16.43 -7.40
N LYS A 60 0.35 -16.55 -8.39
CA LYS A 60 0.78 -17.84 -8.93
C LYS A 60 2.04 -18.33 -8.25
N ASP A 61 3.07 -17.50 -8.17
CA ASP A 61 4.36 -17.85 -7.58
C ASP A 61 4.41 -17.46 -6.10
N LYS A 62 4.29 -18.47 -5.24
CA LYS A 62 4.27 -18.31 -3.77
C LYS A 62 5.64 -17.97 -3.20
N LYS A 63 6.72 -18.25 -3.93
CA LYS A 63 8.09 -17.89 -3.50
C LYS A 63 8.32 -16.39 -3.53
N ARG A 64 7.48 -15.64 -4.26
CA ARG A 64 7.50 -14.18 -4.31
C ARG A 64 6.70 -13.52 -3.18
N VAL A 65 6.18 -14.29 -2.22
CA VAL A 65 5.33 -13.78 -1.14
C VAL A 65 6.13 -13.58 0.14
N TRP A 66 6.06 -12.36 0.70
CA TRP A 66 6.29 -12.08 2.11
C TRP A 66 4.96 -12.14 2.84
N PHE A 67 4.81 -13.11 3.75
CA PHE A 67 3.62 -13.21 4.58
C PHE A 67 3.80 -12.39 5.86
N LEU A 68 3.03 -11.31 5.98
CA LEU A 68 3.03 -10.44 7.14
C LEU A 68 2.08 -11.05 8.18
N ALA A 69 2.67 -11.75 9.13
CA ALA A 69 1.99 -12.55 10.13
C ALA A 69 1.25 -11.69 11.15
N GLN A 70 0.00 -12.05 11.41
CA GLN A 70 -0.78 -11.52 12.52
C GLN A 70 -1.56 -12.69 13.14
N ALA A 71 -1.18 -13.08 14.37
CA ALA A 71 -1.79 -14.18 15.12
C ALA A 71 -1.69 -15.52 14.37
N LEU A 72 -0.45 -16.01 14.22
CA LEU A 72 -0.13 -17.30 13.63
C LEU A 72 -0.76 -18.46 14.40
N ARG A 73 -1.03 -19.53 13.66
CA ARG A 73 -1.50 -20.82 14.17
C ARG A 73 -0.86 -21.92 13.35
N GLU A 74 -0.60 -23.07 13.96
CA GLU A 74 0.03 -24.21 13.26
C GLU A 74 -0.70 -24.62 11.97
N PRO A 75 -2.06 -24.69 11.90
CA PRO A 75 -2.73 -25.00 10.65
C PRO A 75 -2.45 -23.98 9.55
N LEU A 76 -2.36 -22.70 9.90
CA LEU A 76 -2.02 -21.64 8.95
C LEU A 76 -0.56 -21.79 8.49
N LEU A 77 0.38 -22.05 9.39
CA LEU A 77 1.79 -22.28 9.04
C LEU A 77 1.96 -23.47 8.10
N LYS A 78 1.29 -24.58 8.41
CA LYS A 78 1.25 -25.77 7.56
C LYS A 78 0.76 -25.42 6.16
N ASP A 79 -0.36 -24.71 6.05
CA ASP A 79 -0.94 -24.34 4.75
C ASP A 79 -0.06 -23.37 3.96
N LEU A 80 0.60 -22.42 4.63
CA LEU A 80 1.50 -21.44 4.00
C LEU A 80 2.75 -22.13 3.43
N LEU A 81 3.42 -22.93 4.26
CA LEU A 81 4.65 -23.64 3.87
C LEU A 81 4.36 -24.71 2.82
N ALA A 82 3.24 -25.44 2.91
CA ALA A 82 2.82 -26.40 1.89
C ALA A 82 2.53 -25.75 0.53
N GLN A 83 2.09 -24.48 0.52
CA GLN A 83 1.93 -23.69 -0.70
C GLN A 83 3.27 -23.13 -1.22
N GLY A 84 4.37 -23.24 -0.47
CA GLY A 84 5.69 -22.72 -0.85
C GLY A 84 5.93 -21.26 -0.45
N VAL A 85 5.20 -20.75 0.55
CA VAL A 85 5.52 -19.47 1.18
C VAL A 85 6.59 -19.71 2.23
N ASP A 86 7.79 -19.16 2.00
CA ASP A 86 8.98 -19.35 2.84
C ASP A 86 9.54 -18.05 3.41
N LYS A 87 8.85 -16.91 3.24
CA LYS A 87 9.28 -15.60 3.73
C LYS A 87 8.24 -15.00 4.66
N PHE A 88 8.64 -14.67 5.87
CA PHE A 88 7.74 -14.24 6.94
C PHE A 88 8.18 -12.92 7.55
N VAL A 89 7.21 -12.08 7.85
CA VAL A 89 7.39 -10.92 8.73
C VAL A 89 6.59 -11.16 9.99
N VAL A 90 7.24 -11.14 11.16
CA VAL A 90 6.60 -11.41 12.45
C VAL A 90 6.66 -10.18 13.34
N GLU A 91 5.57 -9.90 14.06
CA GLU A 91 5.42 -8.64 14.80
C GLU A 91 5.22 -8.76 16.31
N ASN A 92 5.20 -9.97 16.86
CA ASN A 92 5.11 -10.25 18.29
C ASN A 92 5.89 -11.52 18.65
N LYS A 93 6.17 -11.70 19.96
CA LYS A 93 7.01 -12.79 20.45
C LYS A 93 6.29 -14.15 20.36
N GLU A 94 4.98 -14.17 20.58
CA GLU A 94 4.18 -15.39 20.53
C GLU A 94 4.17 -16.02 19.13
N ASP A 95 3.98 -15.20 18.10
CA ASP A 95 4.03 -15.61 16.70
C ASP A 95 5.46 -16.05 16.32
N LEU A 96 6.49 -15.37 16.83
CA LEU A 96 7.88 -15.71 16.58
C LEU A 96 8.21 -17.09 17.16
N ASP A 97 7.89 -17.30 18.44
CA ASP A 97 8.16 -18.57 19.13
C ASP A 97 7.40 -19.72 18.49
N LEU A 98 6.15 -19.50 18.08
CA LEU A 98 5.37 -20.49 17.34
C LEU A 98 6.02 -20.83 15.99
N LEU A 99 6.42 -19.82 15.21
CA LEU A 99 7.07 -20.02 13.92
C LEU A 99 8.39 -20.78 14.06
N LEU A 100 9.25 -20.38 15.00
CA LEU A 100 10.55 -21.00 15.25
C LEU A 100 10.42 -22.48 15.63
N ARG A 101 9.52 -22.80 16.58
CA ARG A 101 9.23 -24.18 16.94
C ARG A 101 8.74 -24.97 15.73
N TYR A 102 7.80 -24.41 14.96
CA TYR A 102 7.23 -25.10 13.80
C TYR A 102 8.28 -25.42 12.74
N ILE A 103 9.13 -24.46 12.37
CA ILE A 103 10.17 -24.68 11.34
C ILE A 103 11.27 -25.64 11.81
N GLU A 104 11.57 -25.68 13.12
CA GLU A 104 12.53 -26.62 13.70
C GLU A 104 11.98 -28.06 13.68
N GLU A 105 10.74 -28.26 14.14
CA GLU A 105 10.08 -29.58 14.19
C GLU A 105 9.92 -30.20 12.80
N HIS A 106 9.75 -29.37 11.76
CA HIS A 106 9.48 -29.81 10.39
C HIS A 106 10.67 -29.61 9.43
N ASP A 107 11.83 -29.18 9.94
CA ASP A 107 13.06 -28.86 9.19
C ASP A 107 12.83 -27.97 7.95
N HIS A 108 11.97 -26.97 8.09
CA HIS A 108 11.74 -25.97 7.04
C HIS A 108 12.82 -24.90 7.08
N LYS A 109 13.23 -24.40 5.91
CA LYS A 109 14.08 -23.20 5.79
C LYS A 109 13.26 -22.01 5.37
N ILE A 110 13.43 -20.88 6.06
CA ILE A 110 12.69 -19.64 5.80
C ILE A 110 13.58 -18.40 5.78
N GLU A 111 13.06 -17.32 5.22
CA GLU A 111 13.54 -15.95 5.46
C GLU A 111 12.62 -15.26 6.46
N LEU A 112 13.20 -14.48 7.39
CA LEU A 112 12.47 -13.91 8.51
C LEU A 112 12.84 -12.44 8.72
N LEU A 113 11.83 -11.56 8.66
CA LEU A 113 11.93 -10.19 9.14
C LEU A 113 11.20 -10.04 10.48
N LEU A 114 11.83 -9.36 11.43
CA LEU A 114 11.16 -8.96 12.66
C LEU A 114 10.63 -7.54 12.50
N ARG A 115 9.31 -7.37 12.68
CA ARG A 115 8.68 -6.06 12.62
C ARG A 115 9.01 -5.28 13.87
N MET A 116 9.74 -4.20 13.69
CA MET A 116 10.09 -3.26 14.75
C MET A 116 9.10 -2.10 14.78
N LYS A 117 8.74 -1.68 16.00
CA LYS A 117 7.89 -0.53 16.24
C LYS A 117 8.63 0.77 16.01
N LEU A 118 8.04 1.65 15.21
CA LEU A 118 8.49 3.04 15.05
C LEU A 118 7.63 3.99 15.90
N LYS A 119 8.26 5.06 16.42
CA LYS A 119 7.52 6.09 17.17
C LYS A 119 6.90 7.09 16.19
N GLU A 120 5.58 7.18 16.12
CA GLU A 120 4.90 8.24 15.36
C GLU A 120 4.92 9.56 16.15
N ASN A 121 5.50 10.62 15.58
CA ASN A 121 5.67 11.90 16.29
C ASN A 121 4.54 12.90 16.01
N THR A 122 3.48 12.48 15.29
CA THR A 122 2.35 13.35 14.94
C THR A 122 1.22 13.21 15.97
N ILE A 123 0.97 14.30 16.71
CA ILE A 123 0.01 14.39 17.84
C ILE A 123 -1.45 14.06 17.43
N LYS A 124 -1.78 14.03 16.14
CA LYS A 124 -3.16 13.90 15.63
C LYS A 124 -3.67 12.47 15.46
N THR A 125 -2.84 11.44 15.63
CA THR A 125 -3.31 10.06 15.68
C THR A 125 -3.55 9.66 17.14
N GLU A 126 -4.74 9.93 17.68
CA GLU A 126 -5.25 9.33 18.93
C GLU A 126 -5.36 7.78 18.85
N LYS A 127 -4.81 7.16 17.80
CA LYS A 127 -4.79 5.73 17.53
C LYS A 127 -3.36 5.26 17.79
N TYR A 128 -3.15 4.69 18.98
CA TYR A 128 -1.90 4.03 19.33
C TYR A 128 -1.61 2.91 18.32
N TYR A 129 -0.77 3.17 17.31
CA TYR A 129 -0.28 2.14 16.40
C TYR A 129 0.78 1.33 17.14
N VAL A 130 0.36 0.19 17.72
CA VAL A 130 1.20 -0.74 18.48
C VAL A 130 1.51 -2.00 17.64
N PHE A 131 1.93 -1.80 16.39
CA PHE A 131 2.40 -2.90 15.57
C PHE A 131 3.93 -3.04 15.69
N GLY A 132 4.39 -4.29 15.75
CA GLY A 132 5.80 -4.61 15.93
C GLY A 132 6.27 -4.63 17.39
N MET A 133 7.44 -5.24 17.56
CA MET A 133 8.16 -5.37 18.82
C MET A 133 9.01 -4.12 19.10
N ASP A 134 9.30 -3.87 20.37
CA ASP A 134 10.25 -2.83 20.76
C ASP A 134 11.65 -3.11 20.19
N SER A 135 12.38 -2.06 19.83
CA SER A 135 13.69 -2.18 19.18
C SER A 135 14.68 -3.01 20.00
N GLY A 136 14.69 -2.87 21.33
CA GLY A 136 15.53 -3.68 22.20
C GLY A 136 15.27 -5.19 22.05
N ALA A 137 14.00 -5.60 22.00
CA ALA A 137 13.63 -7.00 21.78
C ALA A 137 14.06 -7.48 20.39
N VAL A 138 13.81 -6.68 19.35
CA VAL A 138 14.24 -7.00 17.97
C VAL A 138 15.76 -7.19 17.89
N ASN A 139 16.55 -6.28 18.46
CA ASN A 139 18.00 -6.40 18.47
C ASN A 139 18.47 -7.66 19.22
N SER A 140 17.89 -7.97 20.38
CA SER A 140 18.22 -9.18 21.14
C SER A 140 17.89 -10.47 20.37
N GLU A 141 16.69 -10.56 19.80
CA GLU A 141 16.25 -11.74 19.06
C GLU A 141 17.11 -11.97 17.81
N LEU A 142 17.41 -10.93 17.03
CA LEU A 142 18.25 -11.06 15.83
C LEU A 142 19.67 -11.57 16.15
N LYS A 143 20.24 -11.16 17.28
CA LYS A 143 21.56 -11.64 17.73
C LYS A 143 21.55 -13.12 18.11
N VAL A 144 20.44 -13.62 18.64
CA VAL A 144 20.24 -15.04 18.97
C VAL A 144 19.97 -15.86 17.71
N LEU A 145 19.13 -15.35 16.81
CA LEU A 145 18.66 -16.07 15.63
C LEU A 145 19.71 -16.20 14.52
N LYS A 146 20.79 -15.41 14.55
CA LYS A 146 21.85 -15.45 13.52
C LYS A 146 22.45 -16.85 13.28
N ASP A 147 22.44 -17.71 14.31
CA ASP A 147 23.02 -19.05 14.28
C ASP A 147 21.94 -20.14 14.01
N ASN A 148 20.69 -19.74 13.75
CA ASN A 148 19.60 -20.67 13.48
C ASN A 148 19.72 -21.29 12.07
N LYS A 149 19.94 -22.61 12.00
CA LYS A 149 20.13 -23.36 10.74
C LYS A 149 18.90 -23.35 9.79
N ASN A 150 17.71 -23.07 10.33
CA ASN A 150 16.44 -23.06 9.62
C ASN A 150 16.08 -21.66 9.09
N ILE A 151 16.93 -20.64 9.32
CA ILE A 151 16.74 -19.29 8.80
C ILE A 151 17.86 -18.97 7.81
N SER A 152 17.52 -18.70 6.55
CA SER A 152 18.49 -18.36 5.49
C SER A 152 18.81 -16.86 5.40
N MET A 153 17.90 -16.01 5.89
CA MET A 153 18.09 -14.56 5.93
C MET A 153 17.28 -13.98 7.08
N LEU A 154 17.91 -13.08 7.84
CA LEU A 154 17.26 -12.26 8.85
C LEU A 154 17.14 -10.82 8.37
N GLY A 155 16.14 -10.11 8.90
CA GLY A 155 16.04 -8.68 8.68
C GLY A 155 15.08 -7.97 9.61
N VAL A 156 14.96 -6.67 9.36
CA VAL A 156 14.07 -5.78 10.13
C VAL A 156 13.01 -5.26 9.19
N HIS A 157 11.76 -5.32 9.61
CA HIS A 157 10.66 -4.66 8.92
C HIS A 157 10.14 -3.50 9.77
N VAL A 158 9.86 -2.36 9.16
CA VAL A 158 9.18 -1.23 9.80
C VAL A 158 8.07 -0.73 8.89
N HIS A 159 7.02 -0.14 9.46
CA HIS A 159 6.01 0.56 8.67
C HIS A 159 5.46 1.72 9.48
N ARG A 160 5.51 2.93 8.91
CA ARG A 160 5.06 4.14 9.60
C ARG A 160 3.57 4.42 9.38
N LYS A 161 3.18 4.78 8.15
CA LYS A 161 1.78 5.10 7.82
C LYS A 161 1.50 5.18 6.32
N THR A 162 0.23 5.16 5.95
CA THR A 162 -0.26 5.41 4.59
C THR A 162 -0.14 6.89 4.20
N GLN A 163 0.09 7.17 2.90
CA GLN A 163 0.15 8.53 2.35
C GLN A 163 1.08 9.45 3.16
N ASN A 164 2.27 8.95 3.51
CA ASN A 164 3.18 9.61 4.42
C ASN A 164 3.93 10.74 3.71
N VAL A 165 3.67 11.97 4.13
CA VAL A 165 4.29 13.19 3.56
C VAL A 165 5.44 13.75 4.40
N SER A 166 5.77 13.10 5.52
CA SER A 166 6.76 13.57 6.51
C SER A 166 7.51 12.41 7.16
N GLU A 167 8.43 12.68 8.09
CA GLU A 167 9.08 11.63 8.92
C GLU A 167 9.82 10.56 8.10
N TRP A 168 10.49 10.98 7.02
CA TRP A 168 11.28 10.11 6.14
C TRP A 168 12.79 10.13 6.45
N ASP A 169 13.21 10.74 7.57
CA ASP A 169 14.61 10.72 8.02
C ASP A 169 14.96 9.36 8.68
N LEU A 170 14.75 8.29 7.92
CA LEU A 170 14.86 6.90 8.39
C LEU A 170 16.32 6.49 8.66
N VAL A 171 17.31 7.10 8.00
CA VAL A 171 18.73 6.84 8.30
C VAL A 171 19.01 7.14 9.76
N ARG A 172 18.66 8.34 10.21
CA ARG A 172 18.84 8.75 11.59
C ARG A 172 18.08 7.82 12.54
N GLU A 173 16.79 7.62 12.28
CA GLU A 173 15.94 6.83 13.17
C GLU A 173 16.40 5.37 13.29
N LEU A 174 16.71 4.70 12.17
CA LEU A 174 17.19 3.33 12.19
C LEU A 174 18.58 3.20 12.81
N SER A 175 19.45 4.20 12.66
CA SER A 175 20.76 4.22 13.34
C SER A 175 20.66 4.35 14.85
N GLU A 176 19.59 4.97 15.36
CA GLU A 176 19.32 5.08 16.80
C GLU A 176 18.62 3.83 17.37
N LEU A 177 17.89 3.08 16.53
CA LEU A 177 17.06 1.94 16.95
C LEU A 177 17.70 0.56 16.73
N ILE A 178 18.58 0.41 15.74
CA ILE A 178 19.22 -0.87 15.38
C ILE A 178 20.70 -0.79 15.78
N ASP A 179 21.16 -1.77 16.55
CA ASP A 179 22.55 -1.85 16.99
C ASP A 179 23.51 -2.13 15.81
N GLU A 180 24.73 -1.58 15.87
CA GLU A 180 25.74 -1.75 14.81
C GLU A 180 26.18 -3.20 14.56
N ASP A 181 26.07 -4.09 15.56
CA ASP A 181 26.32 -5.52 15.38
C ASP A 181 25.15 -6.24 14.71
N VAL A 182 23.91 -5.73 14.82
CA VAL A 182 22.75 -6.28 14.13
C VAL A 182 22.83 -6.05 12.62
N PHE A 183 23.36 -4.91 12.17
CA PHE A 183 23.62 -4.68 10.75
C PHE A 183 24.57 -5.70 10.11
N LYS A 184 25.37 -6.42 10.90
CA LYS A 184 26.27 -7.48 10.40
C LYS A 184 25.60 -8.83 10.23
N VAL A 185 24.39 -9.02 10.77
CA VAL A 185 23.67 -10.30 10.73
C VAL A 185 22.42 -10.26 9.87
N ILE A 186 21.85 -9.07 9.64
CA ILE A 186 20.69 -8.91 8.77
C ILE A 186 21.09 -8.75 7.31
N GLY A 187 20.29 -9.31 6.40
CA GLY A 187 20.43 -9.14 4.96
C GLY A 187 19.49 -8.07 4.38
N CYS A 188 18.41 -7.75 5.07
CA CYS A 188 17.39 -6.84 4.55
C CYS A 188 16.82 -5.91 5.64
N VAL A 189 16.54 -4.67 5.26
CA VAL A 189 15.63 -3.77 5.97
C VAL A 189 14.46 -3.45 5.04
N ASP A 190 13.26 -3.84 5.45
CA ASP A 190 12.01 -3.44 4.79
C ASP A 190 11.42 -2.23 5.52
N ILE A 191 11.22 -1.13 4.81
CA ILE A 191 10.61 0.09 5.38
C ILE A 191 9.11 0.19 5.18
N GLY A 192 8.49 -0.87 4.66
CA GLY A 192 7.07 -0.95 4.44
C GLY A 192 6.60 0.00 3.34
N GLY A 193 5.29 0.22 3.32
CA GLY A 193 4.66 1.13 2.36
C GLY A 193 4.62 2.58 2.84
N GLY A 194 3.65 3.33 2.32
CA GLY A 194 3.38 4.71 2.74
C GLY A 194 3.89 5.78 1.79
N LEU A 195 4.58 5.41 0.71
CA LEU A 195 5.00 6.34 -0.34
C LEU A 195 3.79 7.17 -0.81
N PRO A 196 3.89 8.52 -0.78
CA PRO A 196 2.76 9.39 -1.09
C PRO A 196 2.48 9.44 -2.58
N VAL A 197 1.20 9.57 -2.93
CA VAL A 197 0.72 9.88 -4.28
C VAL A 197 0.18 11.30 -4.32
N MET A 198 0.24 11.94 -5.49
CA MET A 198 -0.39 13.23 -5.70
C MET A 198 -1.91 13.13 -5.62
N TYR A 199 -2.51 13.88 -4.71
CA TYR A 199 -3.94 14.12 -4.60
C TYR A 199 -4.17 15.63 -4.50
N LYS A 200 -5.41 16.12 -4.62
CA LYS A 200 -5.64 17.58 -4.60
C LYS A 200 -5.20 18.25 -3.30
N ASN A 201 -5.17 17.51 -2.19
CA ASN A 201 -4.73 17.99 -0.88
C ASN A 201 -3.24 17.72 -0.58
N ILE A 202 -2.43 17.37 -1.58
CA ILE A 202 -1.00 17.09 -1.42
C ILE A 202 -0.20 18.07 -2.29
N THR A 203 0.86 18.63 -1.72
CA THR A 203 1.79 19.52 -2.42
C THR A 203 2.71 18.74 -3.34
N ASP A 204 2.94 19.27 -4.55
CA ASP A 204 3.78 18.72 -5.61
C ASP A 204 5.22 18.39 -5.20
N LYS A 205 5.83 19.19 -4.31
CA LYS A 205 7.21 18.99 -3.83
C LYS A 205 7.41 17.78 -2.90
N VAL A 206 6.33 17.22 -2.37
CA VAL A 206 6.43 16.17 -1.35
C VAL A 206 7.01 14.88 -1.93
N VAL A 207 6.46 14.39 -3.05
CA VAL A 207 6.84 13.10 -3.61
C VAL A 207 8.34 13.04 -3.96
N PRO A 208 8.93 14.02 -4.70
CA PRO A 208 10.36 14.00 -4.99
C PRO A 208 11.24 14.03 -3.73
N SER A 209 10.82 14.79 -2.70
CA SER A 209 11.58 14.84 -1.44
C SER A 209 11.59 13.51 -0.71
N VAL A 210 10.49 12.77 -0.73
CA VAL A 210 10.41 11.42 -0.14
C VAL A 210 11.31 10.45 -0.89
N ILE A 211 11.26 10.44 -2.22
CA ILE A 211 12.09 9.55 -3.05
C ILE A 211 13.58 9.80 -2.82
N LYS A 212 13.98 11.07 -2.67
CA LYS A 212 15.35 11.42 -2.29
C LYS A 212 15.74 10.82 -0.94
N LYS A 213 14.88 10.90 0.08
CA LYS A 213 15.14 10.32 1.41
C LYS A 213 15.24 8.80 1.41
N ILE A 214 14.41 8.12 0.62
CA ILE A 214 14.52 6.67 0.45
C ILE A 214 15.83 6.30 -0.28
N THR A 215 16.27 7.11 -1.23
CA THR A 215 17.56 6.93 -1.92
C THR A 215 18.73 7.07 -0.94
N GLU A 216 18.74 8.12 -0.11
CA GLU A 216 19.73 8.31 0.96
C GLU A 216 19.79 7.10 1.91
N LEU A 217 18.63 6.54 2.26
CA LEU A 217 18.54 5.34 3.08
C LEU A 217 19.12 4.10 2.38
N LYS A 218 18.77 3.90 1.12
CA LYS A 218 19.29 2.79 0.31
C LYS A 218 20.81 2.81 0.28
N ASP A 219 21.41 3.97 0.02
CA ASP A 219 22.87 4.11 -0.08
C ASP A 219 23.55 3.82 1.28
N TRP A 220 22.95 4.30 2.37
CA TRP A 220 23.43 4.03 3.73
C TRP A 220 23.38 2.54 4.09
N LEU A 221 22.27 1.84 3.79
CA LEU A 221 22.15 0.39 4.01
C LEU A 221 23.10 -0.41 3.13
N SER A 222 23.26 0.00 1.86
CA SER A 222 24.19 -0.64 0.91
C SER A 222 25.64 -0.56 1.42
N GLY A 223 26.03 0.57 2.03
CA GLY A 223 27.33 0.72 2.70
C GLY A 223 27.56 -0.23 3.88
N LYS A 224 26.50 -0.83 4.42
CA LYS A 224 26.52 -1.86 5.47
C LYS A 224 26.33 -3.28 4.92
N GLY A 225 26.17 -3.45 3.61
CA GLY A 225 25.90 -4.75 2.98
C GLY A 225 24.46 -5.24 3.19
N VAL A 226 23.53 -4.34 3.51
CA VAL A 226 22.12 -4.65 3.78
C VAL A 226 21.25 -4.14 2.64
N GLU A 227 20.34 -4.97 2.16
CA GLU A 227 19.42 -4.59 1.09
C GLU A 227 18.22 -3.79 1.64
N LEU A 228 17.73 -2.83 0.85
CA LEU A 228 16.50 -2.11 1.15
C LEU A 228 15.33 -2.79 0.43
N MET A 229 14.25 -3.02 1.15
CA MET A 229 12.94 -3.37 0.60
C MET A 229 11.92 -2.26 0.89
N ILE A 230 11.01 -2.02 -0.07
CA ILE A 230 9.87 -1.12 0.09
C ILE A 230 8.58 -1.83 -0.29
N GLU A 231 7.48 -1.47 0.36
CA GLU A 231 6.16 -2.08 0.10
C GLU A 231 5.14 -1.13 -0.57
N PRO A 232 5.39 -0.65 -1.80
CA PRO A 232 4.49 0.27 -2.46
C PRO A 232 3.17 -0.43 -2.77
N GLY A 233 2.07 0.12 -2.25
CA GLY A 233 0.71 -0.23 -2.65
C GLY A 233 0.10 0.91 -3.44
N ARG A 234 -0.38 1.92 -2.71
CA ARG A 234 -1.03 3.12 -3.23
C ARG A 234 -0.20 3.84 -4.30
N TYR A 235 1.12 3.89 -4.11
CA TYR A 235 2.06 4.54 -5.02
C TYR A 235 1.95 4.01 -6.45
N ILE A 236 1.85 2.69 -6.60
CA ILE A 236 1.72 2.05 -7.91
C ILE A 236 0.25 2.06 -8.34
N SER A 237 -0.65 1.51 -7.52
CA SER A 237 -2.02 1.26 -7.99
C SER A 237 -2.85 2.52 -8.14
N GLY A 238 -2.67 3.52 -7.27
CA GLY A 238 -3.45 4.76 -7.27
C GLY A 238 -3.46 5.41 -8.65
N PRO A 239 -2.31 5.92 -9.16
CA PRO A 239 -2.22 6.59 -10.47
C PRO A 239 -2.51 5.71 -11.67
N SER A 240 -2.45 4.39 -11.51
CA SER A 240 -2.66 3.44 -12.60
C SER A 240 -4.13 3.25 -12.97
N ILE A 241 -5.06 3.75 -12.15
CA ILE A 241 -6.49 3.55 -12.36
C ILE A 241 -7.24 4.87 -12.30
N ARG A 242 -8.12 5.06 -13.28
CA ARG A 242 -9.10 6.14 -13.34
C ARG A 242 -10.49 5.58 -13.05
N LEU A 243 -11.31 6.30 -12.29
CA LEU A 243 -12.73 6.00 -12.15
C LEU A 243 -13.50 6.84 -13.16
N GLU A 244 -14.02 6.20 -14.20
CA GLU A 244 -14.90 6.82 -15.19
C GLU A 244 -16.35 6.70 -14.71
N THR A 245 -17.03 7.83 -14.63
CA THR A 245 -18.44 7.93 -14.21
C THR A 245 -19.24 8.76 -15.21
N GLU A 246 -20.56 8.56 -15.21
CA GLU A 246 -21.55 9.32 -15.96
C GLU A 246 -22.38 10.19 -15.02
N ILE A 247 -22.69 11.42 -15.44
CA ILE A 247 -23.57 12.32 -14.69
C ILE A 247 -25.02 11.83 -14.82
N VAL A 248 -25.65 11.50 -13.70
CA VAL A 248 -27.06 11.06 -13.64
C VAL A 248 -28.01 12.15 -13.14
N GLY A 249 -27.49 13.19 -12.50
CA GLY A 249 -28.29 14.30 -11.99
C GLY A 249 -27.50 15.59 -11.84
N ILE A 250 -28.15 16.72 -12.08
CA ILE A 250 -27.57 18.05 -11.88
C ILE A 250 -28.59 18.91 -11.12
N HIS A 251 -28.16 19.48 -9.99
CA HIS A 251 -28.97 20.37 -9.15
C HIS A 251 -28.16 21.63 -8.83
N GLY A 252 -28.37 22.69 -9.62
CA GLY A 252 -27.53 23.89 -9.55
C GLY A 252 -26.07 23.57 -9.88
N SER A 253 -25.17 23.78 -8.92
CA SER A 253 -23.74 23.42 -9.04
C SER A 253 -23.39 22.04 -8.48
N THR A 254 -24.39 21.24 -8.07
CA THR A 254 -24.17 19.87 -7.60
C THR A 254 -24.35 18.90 -8.76
N ILE A 255 -23.32 18.10 -9.02
CA ILE A 255 -23.32 17.01 -10.00
C ILE A 255 -23.37 15.69 -9.24
N VAL A 256 -24.33 14.85 -9.60
CA VAL A 256 -24.47 13.48 -9.09
C VAL A 256 -23.99 12.52 -10.17
N VAL A 257 -23.04 11.66 -9.83
CA VAL A 257 -22.48 10.66 -10.75
C VAL A 257 -23.02 9.25 -10.43
N ASP A 258 -22.98 8.35 -11.40
CA ASP A 258 -23.41 6.94 -11.29
C ASP A 258 -22.46 6.02 -10.50
N ALA A 259 -21.72 6.59 -9.55
CA ALA A 259 -20.83 5.88 -8.65
C ALA A 259 -21.04 6.37 -7.21
N SER A 260 -20.50 5.64 -6.24
CA SER A 260 -20.48 6.05 -4.85
C SER A 260 -19.08 5.90 -4.27
N VAL A 261 -18.72 6.73 -3.30
CA VAL A 261 -17.48 6.51 -2.54
C VAL A 261 -17.50 5.14 -1.85
N TYR A 262 -18.66 4.58 -1.51
CA TYR A 262 -18.78 3.29 -0.83
C TYR A 262 -18.45 2.05 -1.69
N ASN A 263 -18.63 2.14 -3.01
CA ASN A 263 -18.30 1.04 -3.93
C ASN A 263 -17.10 1.37 -4.84
N ALA A 264 -16.72 2.64 -4.95
CA ALA A 264 -15.63 3.08 -5.81
C ALA A 264 -14.37 3.51 -5.05
N SER A 265 -14.52 4.14 -3.90
CA SER A 265 -13.38 4.78 -3.23
C SER A 265 -13.56 4.82 -1.70
N PRO A 266 -13.87 3.70 -1.03
CA PRO A 266 -14.21 3.75 0.39
C PRO A 266 -13.02 4.19 1.25
N ASP A 267 -11.80 4.01 0.75
CA ASP A 267 -10.58 4.53 1.35
C ASP A 267 -10.59 6.06 1.54
N THR A 268 -11.27 6.85 0.69
CA THR A 268 -11.35 8.31 0.90
C THR A 268 -12.13 8.69 2.16
N LEU A 269 -12.94 7.77 2.71
CA LEU A 269 -13.64 7.95 3.99
C LEU A 269 -12.73 7.64 5.18
N ILE A 270 -11.74 6.75 5.00
CA ILE A 270 -10.82 6.29 6.05
C ILE A 270 -9.59 7.20 6.11
N VAL A 271 -9.01 7.45 4.93
CA VAL A 271 -7.89 8.35 4.70
C VAL A 271 -8.44 9.50 3.84
N PRO A 272 -8.49 10.75 4.32
CA PRO A 272 -9.16 11.85 3.63
C PRO A 272 -8.34 12.40 2.43
N VAL A 273 -7.90 11.51 1.52
CA VAL A 273 -7.32 11.89 0.23
C VAL A 273 -8.40 12.44 -0.69
N LYS A 274 -8.05 13.43 -1.49
CA LYS A 274 -8.98 14.05 -2.47
C LYS A 274 -8.56 13.65 -3.87
N LEU A 275 -9.31 12.71 -4.47
CA LEU A 275 -9.09 12.30 -5.85
C LEU A 275 -8.98 13.53 -6.76
N LEU A 276 -8.03 13.47 -7.70
CA LEU A 276 -7.91 14.47 -8.75
C LEU A 276 -9.07 14.28 -9.73
N VAL A 277 -9.51 15.35 -10.38
CA VAL A 277 -10.59 15.29 -11.37
C VAL A 277 -10.04 15.73 -12.72
N GLU A 278 -10.27 14.94 -13.76
CA GLU A 278 -9.83 15.28 -15.11
C GLU A 278 -10.50 16.58 -15.58
N GLY A 279 -9.70 17.52 -16.09
CA GLY A 279 -10.17 18.84 -16.50
C GLY A 279 -10.44 19.82 -15.35
N GLU A 280 -10.10 19.48 -14.11
CA GLU A 280 -10.13 20.43 -12.99
C GLU A 280 -9.15 21.59 -13.25
N SER A 281 -9.64 22.82 -13.14
CA SER A 281 -8.85 24.06 -13.22
C SER A 281 -8.55 24.60 -11.81
N GLU A 282 -7.64 25.56 -11.71
CA GLU A 282 -7.37 26.25 -10.44
C GLU A 282 -8.42 27.33 -10.12
N THR A 283 -9.05 27.90 -11.14
CA THR A 283 -10.11 28.91 -11.03
C THR A 283 -11.24 28.60 -12.01
N GLY A 284 -12.42 29.18 -11.77
CA GLY A 284 -13.57 29.05 -12.66
C GLY A 284 -14.86 28.82 -11.90
N LYS A 285 -15.80 28.09 -12.51
CA LYS A 285 -17.08 27.75 -11.89
C LYS A 285 -16.89 26.54 -10.97
N ALA A 286 -17.30 26.70 -9.72
CA ALA A 286 -17.19 25.65 -8.70
C ALA A 286 -18.38 24.70 -8.74
N TYR A 287 -18.09 23.41 -8.70
CA TYR A 287 -19.06 22.33 -8.61
C TYR A 287 -18.81 21.44 -7.39
N VAL A 288 -19.89 20.85 -6.88
CA VAL A 288 -19.88 19.78 -5.88
C VAL A 288 -20.06 18.46 -6.63
N LEU A 289 -19.15 17.49 -6.45
CA LEU A 289 -19.25 16.16 -7.05
C LEU A 289 -19.69 15.13 -6.01
N LYS A 290 -20.90 14.61 -6.17
CA LYS A 290 -21.57 13.70 -5.24
C LYS A 290 -21.78 12.32 -5.87
N GLY A 291 -21.71 11.27 -5.05
CA GLY A 291 -22.13 9.93 -5.46
C GLY A 291 -23.65 9.75 -5.46
N ILE A 292 -24.10 8.61 -5.98
CA ILE A 292 -25.51 8.30 -6.24
C ILE A 292 -26.33 7.99 -4.99
N THR A 293 -25.70 7.67 -3.85
CA THR A 293 -26.46 7.28 -2.65
C THR A 293 -27.02 8.49 -1.89
N PRO A 294 -28.11 8.32 -1.13
CA PRO A 294 -28.67 9.39 -0.31
C PRO A 294 -27.83 9.71 0.94
N CYS A 295 -26.65 9.11 1.11
CA CYS A 295 -25.78 9.37 2.24
C CYS A 295 -25.11 10.75 2.15
N SER A 296 -25.01 11.46 3.28
CA SER A 296 -24.38 12.79 3.34
C SER A 296 -22.87 12.74 3.10
N THR A 297 -22.22 11.62 3.42
CA THR A 297 -20.79 11.38 3.20
C THR A 297 -20.50 10.75 1.85
N ASP A 298 -21.51 10.47 1.02
CA ASP A 298 -21.29 10.00 -0.36
C ASP A 298 -20.89 11.15 -1.29
N LEU A 299 -19.70 11.67 -1.04
CA LEU A 299 -19.21 12.87 -1.66
C LEU A 299 -17.76 12.67 -2.07
N PHE A 300 -17.49 12.79 -3.36
CA PHE A 300 -16.13 12.72 -3.88
C PHE A 300 -15.37 14.02 -3.62
N ARG A 301 -15.96 15.18 -3.93
CA ARG A 301 -15.31 16.49 -3.79
C ARG A 301 -16.32 17.61 -3.54
N TYR A 302 -16.13 18.39 -2.48
CA TYR A 302 -16.96 19.57 -2.15
C TYR A 302 -16.79 20.76 -3.10
N ARG A 303 -15.64 20.86 -3.75
CA ARG A 303 -15.29 22.02 -4.58
C ARG A 303 -14.27 21.59 -5.63
N VAL A 304 -14.74 21.58 -6.87
CA VAL A 304 -13.96 21.30 -8.08
C VAL A 304 -14.24 22.42 -9.05
N TYR A 305 -13.19 23.06 -9.54
CA TYR A 305 -13.32 24.15 -10.49
C TYR A 305 -13.20 23.62 -11.91
N PHE A 306 -14.07 24.08 -12.79
CA PHE A 306 -13.95 23.89 -14.22
C PHE A 306 -13.93 25.26 -14.91
N PRO A 307 -13.35 25.35 -16.12
CA PRO A 307 -13.40 26.58 -16.90
C PRO A 307 -14.82 27.14 -17.04
N PRO A 308 -15.03 28.47 -17.00
CA PRO A 308 -16.38 29.07 -17.00
C PRO A 308 -17.28 28.63 -18.18
N GLU A 309 -16.69 28.32 -19.32
CA GLU A 309 -17.33 27.83 -20.53
C GLU A 309 -17.75 26.34 -20.46
N LYS A 310 -17.29 25.60 -19.45
CA LYS A 310 -17.64 24.20 -19.26
C LYS A 310 -19.05 24.08 -18.68
N GLU A 311 -19.97 23.71 -19.55
CA GLU A 311 -21.33 23.31 -19.15
C GLU A 311 -21.46 21.79 -19.16
N PHE A 312 -21.97 21.24 -18.06
CA PHE A 312 -22.24 19.81 -17.91
C PHE A 312 -23.70 19.51 -18.19
N LYS A 313 -23.96 18.35 -18.80
CA LYS A 313 -25.27 17.77 -19.03
C LYS A 313 -25.34 16.36 -18.44
N VAL A 314 -26.54 15.90 -18.13
CA VAL A 314 -26.76 14.48 -17.80
C VAL A 314 -26.28 13.62 -18.97
N GLY A 315 -25.53 12.57 -18.68
CA GLY A 315 -24.84 11.74 -19.66
C GLY A 315 -23.39 12.15 -19.96
N ASP A 316 -22.95 13.36 -19.56
CA ASP A 316 -21.53 13.71 -19.64
C ASP A 316 -20.70 12.89 -18.64
N LYS A 317 -19.40 12.79 -18.89
CA LYS A 317 -18.47 12.07 -18.01
C LYS A 317 -17.83 12.97 -16.97
N ILE A 318 -17.63 12.40 -15.79
CA ILE A 318 -16.67 12.89 -14.78
C ILE A 318 -15.68 11.76 -14.53
N VAL A 319 -14.39 12.07 -14.68
CA VAL A 319 -13.32 11.09 -14.50
C VAL A 319 -12.49 11.49 -13.29
N PHE A 320 -12.44 10.62 -12.29
CA PHE A 320 -11.55 10.77 -11.14
C PHE A 320 -10.24 10.05 -11.41
N LEU A 321 -9.13 10.75 -11.22
CA LEU A 321 -7.78 10.21 -11.36
C LEU A 321 -7.25 9.75 -10.01
N ASN A 322 -6.21 8.92 -10.06
CA ASN A 322 -5.55 8.32 -8.91
C ASN A 322 -6.50 7.48 -8.04
N ALA A 323 -7.43 6.78 -8.68
CA ALA A 323 -8.54 6.09 -8.04
C ALA A 323 -8.28 4.59 -7.84
N GLY A 324 -7.03 4.12 -7.92
CA GLY A 324 -6.72 2.69 -7.92
C GLY A 324 -6.27 2.05 -6.62
N ALA A 325 -6.27 2.81 -5.52
CA ALA A 325 -5.81 2.32 -4.23
C ALA A 325 -6.98 1.96 -3.32
N TYR A 326 -6.94 0.75 -2.75
CA TYR A 326 -7.90 0.25 -1.77
C TYR A 326 -9.36 0.25 -2.29
N ASN A 327 -9.55 -0.21 -3.54
CA ASN A 327 -10.87 -0.34 -4.18
C ASN A 327 -11.67 -1.56 -3.69
N PHE A 328 -11.72 -1.78 -2.38
CA PHE A 328 -12.62 -2.80 -1.83
C PHE A 328 -14.08 -2.36 -2.01
N HIS A 329 -14.97 -3.34 -2.00
CA HIS A 329 -16.40 -3.13 -2.19
C HIS A 329 -17.12 -3.28 -0.85
N THR A 330 -18.20 -2.53 -0.65
CA THR A 330 -19.06 -2.63 0.53
C THR A 330 -20.49 -2.94 0.09
N GLU A 331 -21.25 -3.67 0.91
CA GLU A 331 -22.65 -4.02 0.65
C GLU A 331 -23.62 -2.84 0.94
N PHE A 332 -23.09 -1.64 1.18
CA PHE A 332 -23.90 -0.47 1.49
C PHE A 332 -24.85 -0.16 0.34
N CYS A 333 -26.14 -0.01 0.65
CA CYS A 333 -27.22 0.21 -0.32
C CYS A 333 -27.28 -0.83 -1.46
N GLU A 334 -26.77 -2.05 -1.26
CA GLU A 334 -26.69 -3.09 -2.30
C GLU A 334 -26.04 -2.57 -3.61
N LEU A 335 -25.09 -1.63 -3.46
CA LEU A 335 -24.38 -1.10 -4.61
C LEU A 335 -23.68 -2.25 -5.36
N ASN A 336 -23.63 -2.18 -6.68
CA ASN A 336 -22.85 -3.14 -7.44
C ASN A 336 -21.36 -2.90 -7.24
N LYS A 337 -20.58 -3.98 -7.28
CA LYS A 337 -19.13 -3.90 -7.43
C LYS A 337 -18.79 -3.27 -8.78
N ILE A 338 -17.99 -2.21 -8.76
CA ILE A 338 -17.53 -1.54 -9.98
C ILE A 338 -16.53 -2.44 -10.70
N GLU A 339 -16.76 -2.62 -12.00
CA GLU A 339 -15.88 -3.42 -12.86
C GLU A 339 -14.55 -2.68 -13.13
N THR A 340 -13.46 -3.44 -13.20
CA THR A 340 -12.16 -2.94 -13.66
C THR A 340 -11.87 -3.43 -15.07
N VAL A 341 -11.75 -2.48 -16.00
CA VAL A 341 -11.39 -2.71 -17.40
C VAL A 341 -9.93 -2.33 -17.60
N ILE A 342 -9.13 -3.25 -18.14
CA ILE A 342 -7.74 -2.98 -18.52
C ILE A 342 -7.75 -2.30 -19.91
N VAL A 343 -7.12 -1.13 -20.05
CA VAL A 343 -7.29 -0.26 -21.23
C VAL A 343 -6.07 -0.12 -22.14
N ASP A 344 -4.89 -0.54 -21.69
CA ASP A 344 -3.64 -0.58 -22.47
C ASP A 344 -2.70 -1.66 -21.90
#